data_AF-A0A3M0YP63-F1
#
_entry.id   AF-A0A3M0YP63-F1
#
_cell.length_a   1.000
_cell.length_b   1.000
_cell.length_c   1.000
_cell.angle_alpha   90.00
_cell.angle_beta   90.00
_cell.angle_gamma   90.00
#
_symmetry.space_group_name_H-M   'P 1'
#
loop_
_entity.id
_entity.type
_entity.pdbx_description
1 polymer ?
#
loop_
_entity_poly.entity_id
_entity_poly.type
_entity_poly.pdbx_seq_one_letter_code
_entity_poly.pdbx_strand_id
1 'polypeptide(L)'
;MDHPTVRLEPGQRLPRQWYLDDDVVRMARALLGKYLVTEFDGRRTAGRIVETEAYRGPDDRASHAWGGRRTPRTEVMYWQGGTAYVYLCYGIHHLFNVVTGPEGLAHAVLVRALEPAEGLDVMLR
;
A
#
# COMPACT_ATOMS: atom_id res chain seq x y z
N MET A 1 1.12 15.46 14.37
CA MET A 1 0.07 14.65 15.02
C MET A 1 0.37 13.20 14.71
N ASP A 2 0.36 12.33 15.71
CA ASP A 2 0.70 10.92 15.51
C ASP A 2 -0.33 10.21 14.64
N HIS A 3 0.14 9.27 13.81
CA HIS A 3 -0.71 8.33 13.08
C HIS A 3 -1.70 7.68 14.06
N PRO A 4 -2.98 7.44 13.70
CA PRO A 4 -3.95 6.85 14.60
C PRO A 4 -3.37 5.64 15.33
N THR A 5 -3.22 5.78 16.65
CA THR A 5 -2.69 4.74 17.54
C THR A 5 -3.80 3.72 17.81
N VAL A 6 -4.10 2.94 16.79
CA VAL A 6 -4.76 1.65 17.01
C VAL A 6 -3.73 0.79 17.74
N ARG A 7 -4.06 0.29 18.93
CA ARG A 7 -3.21 -0.71 19.60
C ARG A 7 -3.18 -1.96 18.72
N LEU A 8 -1.97 -2.40 18.37
CA LEU A 8 -1.72 -3.57 17.55
C LEU A 8 -0.91 -4.54 18.38
N GLU A 9 -1.41 -5.77 18.53
CA GLU A 9 -0.61 -6.84 19.09
C GLU A 9 0.35 -7.41 18.02
N PRO A 10 1.52 -7.93 18.41
CA PRO A 10 2.43 -8.61 17.48
C PRO A 10 1.72 -9.70 16.69
N GLY A 11 1.90 -9.72 15.37
CA GLY A 11 1.29 -10.71 14.47
C GLY A 11 -0.16 -10.40 14.07
N GLN A 12 -0.79 -9.35 14.60
CA GLN A 12 -2.14 -8.96 14.21
C GLN A 12 -2.17 -8.29 12.84
N ARG A 13 -3.15 -8.66 12.00
CA ARG A 13 -3.43 -7.95 10.74
C ARG A 13 -3.84 -6.51 11.04
N LEU A 14 -3.27 -5.56 10.29
CA LEU A 14 -3.64 -4.15 10.36
C LEU A 14 -5.13 -3.97 10.02
N PRO A 15 -5.95 -3.38 10.92
CA PRO A 15 -7.38 -3.16 10.66
C PRO A 15 -7.58 -2.05 9.63
N ARG A 16 -8.72 -2.06 8.91
CA ARG A 16 -9.03 -1.06 7.87
C ARG A 16 -8.90 0.38 8.38
N GLN A 17 -9.32 0.65 9.61
CA GLN A 17 -9.24 1.97 10.24
C GLN A 17 -7.80 2.52 10.34
N TRP A 18 -6.79 1.65 10.34
CA TRP A 18 -5.39 2.04 10.38
C TRP A 18 -4.93 2.75 9.11
N TYR A 19 -5.60 2.50 7.97
CA TYR A 19 -5.25 3.09 6.68
C TYR A 19 -6.01 4.39 6.36
N LEU A 20 -6.83 4.91 7.29
CA LEU A 20 -7.71 6.06 7.05
C LEU A 20 -7.04 7.42 7.30
N ASP A 21 -5.74 7.46 7.63
CA ASP A 21 -4.99 8.73 7.72
C ASP A 21 -4.85 9.34 6.32
N ASP A 22 -5.22 10.61 6.18
CA ASP A 22 -5.14 11.37 4.93
C ASP A 22 -3.74 11.95 4.66
N ASP A 23 -2.85 11.93 5.65
CA ASP A 23 -1.44 12.25 5.47
C ASP A 23 -0.69 11.07 4.85
N VAL A 24 -0.70 11.00 3.52
CA VAL A 24 -0.05 9.92 2.76
C VAL A 24 1.45 9.78 3.03
N VAL A 25 2.14 10.86 3.39
CA VAL A 25 3.57 10.82 3.74
C VAL A 25 3.77 10.14 5.09
N ARG A 26 2.88 10.42 6.05
CA ARG A 26 2.86 9.72 7.33
C ARG A 26 2.51 8.25 7.17
N MET A 27 1.52 7.93 6.34
CA MET A 27 1.17 6.54 6.01
C MET A 27 2.33 5.78 5.38
N ALA A 28 3.05 6.38 4.43
CA ALA A 28 4.22 5.75 3.81
C ALA A 28 5.32 5.43 4.83
N ARG A 29 5.56 6.33 5.79
CA ARG A 29 6.50 6.11 6.89
C ARG A 29 5.98 5.05 7.88
N ALA A 30 4.69 5.07 8.20
CA ALA A 30 4.07 4.14 9.14
C ALA A 30 4.03 2.69 8.61
N LEU A 31 4.03 2.52 7.28
CA LEU A 31 4.13 1.21 6.61
C LEU A 31 5.54 0.60 6.71
N LEU A 32 6.59 1.41 6.87
CA LEU A 32 7.95 0.87 7.05
C LEU A 32 8.02 0.02 8.32
N GLY A 33 8.63 -1.16 8.21
CA GLY A 33 8.71 -2.15 9.28
C GLY A 33 7.45 -2.99 9.46
N LYS A 34 6.34 -2.71 8.76
CA LYS A 34 5.19 -3.63 8.69
C LYS A 34 5.49 -4.78 7.73
N TYR A 35 4.73 -5.85 7.83
CA TYR A 35 4.92 -7.05 7.01
C TYR A 35 3.83 -7.14 5.95
N LEU A 36 4.24 -7.35 4.71
CA LEU A 36 3.37 -7.85 3.66
C LEU A 36 3.39 -9.38 3.74
N VAL A 37 2.22 -9.98 3.88
CA VAL A 37 2.04 -11.43 4.04
C VAL A 37 1.14 -11.92 2.93
N THR A 38 1.54 -13.01 2.27
CA THR A 38 0.73 -13.68 1.25
C THR A 38 0.64 -15.17 1.56
N GLU A 39 -0.43 -15.80 1.09
CA GLU A 39 -0.61 -17.24 1.13
C GLU A 39 -1.11 -17.68 -0.24
N PHE A 40 -0.35 -18.58 -0.88
CA PHE A 40 -0.67 -19.10 -2.20
C PHE A 40 -0.43 -20.61 -2.19
N ASP A 41 -1.43 -21.40 -2.61
CA ASP A 41 -1.40 -22.86 -2.58
C ASP A 41 -0.99 -23.45 -1.22
N GLY A 42 -1.46 -22.84 -0.12
CA GLY A 42 -1.11 -23.23 1.24
C GLY A 42 0.34 -22.93 1.64
N ARG A 43 1.11 -22.23 0.79
CA ARG A 43 2.47 -21.77 1.08
C ARG A 43 2.42 -20.31 1.49
N ARG A 44 2.82 -20.03 2.72
CA ARG A 44 2.89 -18.67 3.26
C ARG A 44 4.24 -18.04 2.93
N THR A 45 4.20 -16.77 2.54
CA THR A 45 5.41 -15.95 2.38
C THR A 45 5.22 -14.60 3.08
N ALA A 46 6.30 -14.02 3.58
CA ALA A 46 6.26 -12.72 4.21
C ALA A 46 7.54 -11.93 3.97
N GLY A 47 7.40 -10.61 3.85
CA GLY A 47 8.51 -9.68 3.77
C GLY A 47 8.22 -8.41 4.55
N ARG A 48 9.23 -7.90 5.25
CA ARG A 48 9.17 -6.62 5.96
C ARG A 48 9.32 -5.48 4.96
N ILE A 49 8.41 -4.52 4.98
CA ILE A 49 8.45 -3.35 4.11
C ILE A 49 9.63 -2.46 4.53
N VAL A 50 10.56 -2.24 3.59
CA VAL A 50 11.78 -1.44 3.82
C VAL A 50 11.87 -0.20 2.94
N GLU A 51 11.06 -0.11 1.88
CA GLU A 51 11.02 1.04 0.99
C GLU A 51 9.58 1.31 0.53
N THR A 52 9.15 2.57 0.65
CA THR A 52 7.82 3.04 0.25
C THR A 52 7.92 4.39 -0.47
N GLU A 53 6.94 4.69 -1.31
CA GLU A 53 6.80 5.98 -1.99
C GLU A 53 5.37 6.48 -1.88
N ALA A 54 5.19 7.75 -1.47
CA ALA A 54 3.89 8.37 -1.25
C ALA A 54 3.43 9.15 -2.48
N TYR A 55 2.18 8.95 -2.90
CA TYR A 55 1.55 9.71 -3.98
C TYR A 55 0.37 10.52 -3.46
N ARG A 56 0.49 11.85 -3.45
CA ARG A 56 -0.57 12.78 -3.02
C ARG A 56 -1.47 13.14 -4.21
N GLY A 57 -2.26 12.15 -4.66
CA GLY A 57 -3.13 12.18 -5.85
C GLY A 57 -3.40 13.55 -6.49
N PRO A 58 -4.36 14.34 -5.96
CA PRO A 58 -4.81 15.57 -6.62
C PRO A 58 -3.70 16.60 -6.89
N ASP A 59 -2.71 16.69 -6.01
CA ASP A 59 -1.69 17.74 -6.02
C ASP A 59 -0.33 17.27 -6.56
N ASP A 60 -0.19 15.96 -6.82
CA ASP A 60 1.06 15.33 -7.19
C ASP A 60 1.08 14.98 -8.67
N ARG A 61 1.92 15.67 -9.44
CA ARG A 61 2.08 15.47 -10.89
C ARG A 61 2.61 14.08 -11.27
N ALA A 62 3.26 13.38 -10.34
CA ALA A 62 3.71 12.01 -10.56
C ALA A 62 2.58 10.98 -10.34
N SER A 63 1.48 11.38 -9.70
CA SER A 63 0.37 10.48 -9.42
C SER A 63 -0.52 10.24 -10.64
N HIS A 64 -1.02 9.01 -10.76
CA HIS A 64 -2.07 8.68 -11.72
C HIS A 64 -3.38 9.45 -11.51
N ALA A 65 -3.60 9.99 -10.29
CA ALA A 65 -4.77 10.78 -9.93
C ALA A 65 -4.52 12.30 -9.94
N TRP A 66 -3.40 12.75 -10.52
CA TRP A 66 -3.07 14.16 -10.66
C TRP A 66 -4.24 14.98 -11.23
N GLY A 67 -4.54 16.13 -10.60
CA GLY A 67 -5.64 16.99 -11.01
C GLY A 67 -7.03 16.38 -10.79
N GLY A 68 -7.15 15.36 -9.94
CA GLY A 68 -8.41 14.66 -9.69
C GLY A 68 -8.81 13.70 -10.81
N ARG A 69 -7.85 13.19 -11.59
CA ARG A 69 -8.11 12.34 -12.75
C ARG A 69 -8.72 10.98 -12.38
N ARG A 70 -9.94 10.75 -12.85
CA ARG A 70 -10.64 9.45 -12.77
C ARG A 70 -10.72 8.78 -14.13
N THR A 71 -10.31 7.52 -14.16
CA THR A 71 -10.39 6.60 -15.31
C THR A 71 -10.77 5.23 -14.77
N PRO A 72 -11.26 4.28 -15.59
CA PRO A 72 -11.56 2.93 -15.11
C PRO A 72 -10.38 2.29 -14.34
N ARG A 73 -9.14 2.60 -14.75
CA ARG A 73 -7.92 2.13 -14.10
C ARG A 73 -7.62 2.83 -12.77
N THR A 74 -7.86 4.13 -12.68
CA THR A 74 -7.48 4.94 -11.49
C THR A 74 -8.60 5.05 -10.47
N GLU A 75 -9.79 4.57 -10.81
CA GLU A 75 -10.99 4.61 -9.96
C GLU A 75 -10.77 3.94 -8.59
N VAL A 76 -9.99 2.86 -8.55
CA VAL A 76 -9.63 2.16 -7.31
C VAL A 76 -8.88 3.07 -6.33
N MET A 77 -8.12 4.07 -6.81
CA MET A 77 -7.43 5.00 -5.92
C MET A 77 -8.39 5.86 -5.09
N TYR A 78 -9.64 6.03 -5.55
CA TYR A 78 -10.67 6.80 -4.86
C TYR A 78 -11.48 5.95 -3.86
N TRP A 79 -11.17 4.67 -3.71
CA TRP A 79 -11.83 3.82 -2.72
C TRP A 79 -11.30 4.10 -1.32
N GLN A 80 -11.97 3.57 -0.31
CA GLN A 80 -11.53 3.71 1.07
C GLN A 80 -10.12 3.15 1.30
N GLY A 81 -9.34 3.81 2.18
CA GLY A 81 -8.04 3.36 2.65
C GLY A 81 -8.00 1.89 3.10
N GLY A 82 -6.89 1.23 2.80
CA GLY A 82 -6.68 -0.21 2.99
C GLY A 82 -7.06 -1.06 1.78
N THR A 83 -7.46 -0.42 0.68
CA THR A 83 -7.68 -1.05 -0.62
C THR A 83 -6.35 -1.25 -1.35
N ALA A 84 -6.13 -2.43 -1.93
CA ALA A 84 -4.99 -2.69 -2.80
C ALA A 84 -5.24 -2.11 -4.19
N TYR A 85 -4.31 -1.27 -4.67
CA TYR A 85 -4.29 -0.78 -6.04
C TYR A 85 -3.08 -1.37 -6.77
N VAL A 86 -3.35 -2.35 -7.64
CA VAL A 86 -2.33 -3.03 -8.44
C VAL A 86 -2.53 -2.71 -9.91
N TYR A 87 -1.46 -2.32 -10.59
CA TYR A 87 -1.50 -2.06 -12.03
C TYR A 87 -0.26 -2.63 -12.73
N LEU A 88 -0.41 -2.88 -14.03
CA LEU A 88 0.67 -3.36 -14.89
C LEU A 88 1.45 -2.17 -15.48
N CYS A 89 2.74 -2.13 -15.22
CA CYS A 89 3.70 -1.16 -15.74
C CYS A 89 4.53 -1.81 -16.85
N TYR A 90 4.70 -1.08 -17.96
CA TYR A 90 5.38 -1.55 -19.19
C TYR A 90 4.87 -2.89 -19.75
N GLY A 91 3.66 -3.32 -19.38
CA GLY A 91 3.09 -4.60 -19.83
C GLY A 91 3.66 -5.84 -19.14
N ILE A 92 4.60 -5.72 -18.19
CA ILE A 92 5.35 -6.87 -17.65
C ILE A 92 5.56 -6.83 -16.12
N HIS A 93 5.43 -5.67 -15.46
CA HIS A 93 5.68 -5.55 -14.02
C HIS A 93 4.42 -5.09 -13.28
N HIS A 94 4.02 -5.81 -12.24
CA HIS A 94 2.92 -5.38 -11.37
C HIS A 94 3.44 -4.47 -10.26
N LEU A 95 2.83 -3.30 -10.10
CA LEU A 95 3.16 -2.35 -9.04
C LEU A 95 2.04 -2.37 -8.00
N PHE A 96 2.39 -2.71 -6.75
CA PHE A 96 1.46 -2.84 -5.64
C PHE A 96 1.43 -1.57 -4.79
N ASN A 97 0.24 -0.96 -4.71
CA ASN A 97 0.00 0.24 -3.92
C ASN A 97 -1.08 -0.04 -2.86
N VAL A 98 -1.01 0.68 -1.76
CA VAL A 98 -2.02 0.71 -0.71
C VAL A 98 -2.71 2.07 -0.75
N VAL A 99 -4.02 2.09 -1.00
CA VAL A 99 -4.83 3.32 -0.92
C VAL A 99 -4.94 3.78 0.53
N THR A 100 -4.90 5.09 0.77
CA THR A 100 -4.93 5.69 2.11
C THR A 100 -5.94 6.82 2.19
N GLY A 101 -6.44 7.09 3.40
CA GLY A 101 -7.41 8.16 3.65
C GLY A 101 -8.88 7.72 3.45
N PRO A 102 -9.83 8.66 3.59
CA PRO A 102 -11.25 8.40 3.37
C PRO A 102 -11.55 8.13 1.89
N GLU A 103 -12.69 7.49 1.62
CA GLU A 103 -13.21 7.33 0.26
C GLU A 103 -13.36 8.69 -0.44
N GLY A 104 -13.02 8.73 -1.73
CA GLY A 104 -12.99 9.94 -2.55
C GLY A 104 -11.64 10.68 -2.53
N LEU A 105 -10.74 10.37 -1.60
CA LEU A 105 -9.40 10.95 -1.55
C LEU A 105 -8.37 10.01 -2.20
N ALA A 106 -7.86 10.39 -3.38
CA ALA A 106 -6.99 9.53 -4.19
C ALA A 106 -5.52 9.49 -3.73
N HIS A 107 -5.27 9.13 -2.49
CA HIS A 107 -3.93 8.95 -1.96
C HIS A 107 -3.51 7.48 -1.95
N ALA A 108 -2.24 7.22 -2.28
CA ALA A 108 -1.71 5.87 -2.28
C ALA A 108 -0.23 5.83 -1.90
N VAL A 109 0.18 4.69 -1.35
CA VAL A 109 1.57 4.37 -1.06
C VAL A 109 2.00 3.19 -1.92
N LEU A 110 3.02 3.37 -2.76
CA LEU A 110 3.68 2.28 -3.48
C LEU A 110 4.64 1.57 -2.52
N VAL A 111 4.58 0.24 -2.47
CA VAL A 111 5.60 -0.57 -1.80
C VAL A 111 6.68 -0.91 -2.81
N ARG A 112 7.91 -0.45 -2.55
CA ARG A 112 9.03 -0.55 -3.52
C ARG A 112 9.96 -1.72 -3.23
N ALA A 113 10.17 -2.04 -1.95
CA ALA A 113 11.04 -3.13 -1.55
C ALA A 113 10.60 -3.80 -0.25
N LEU A 114 10.90 -5.10 -0.17
CA LEU A 114 10.73 -5.93 1.01
C LEU A 114 12.08 -6.55 1.40
N GLU A 115 12.32 -6.69 2.70
CA GLU A 115 13.27 -7.65 3.25
C GLU A 115 12.53 -8.98 3.48
N PRO A 116 12.86 -10.06 2.74
CA PRO A 116 12.20 -11.36 2.92
C PRO A 116 12.37 -11.88 4.35
N ALA A 117 11.30 -12.41 4.94
CA ALA A 117 11.29 -12.93 6.31
C ALA A 117 10.79 -14.38 6.42
N GLU A 118 9.97 -14.84 5.47
CA GLU A 118 9.40 -16.19 5.47
C GLU A 118 9.13 -16.65 4.03
N GLY A 119 9.41 -17.92 3.73
CA GLY A 119 9.12 -18.51 2.42
C GLY A 119 10.05 -18.09 1.29
N LEU A 120 11.33 -17.79 1.59
CA LEU A 120 12.32 -17.36 0.58
C LEU A 120 12.49 -18.38 -0.56
N ASP A 121 12.43 -19.67 -0.26
CA ASP A 121 12.48 -20.76 -1.27
C ASP A 121 11.26 -20.78 -2.20
N VAL A 122 10.15 -20.17 -1.77
CA VAL A 122 8.94 -19.97 -2.59
C VAL A 122 9.12 -18.76 -3.49
N MET A 123 9.63 -17.66 -2.95
CA MET A 123 9.82 -16.39 -3.65
C MET A 123 10.85 -16.49 -4.80
N LEU A 124 11.83 -17.38 -4.68
CA LEU A 124 12.91 -17.56 -5.66
C LEU A 124 12.53 -18.46 -6.86
N ARG A 125 11.30 -18.98 -6.91
CA ARG A 125 10.81 -19.82 -8.01
C ARG A 125 10.17 -18.96 -9.09
#